data_AF-A0A0S4X3L0-F1
#
_entry.id   AF-A0A0S4X3L0-F1
#
_cell.length_a   1.000
_cell.length_b   1.000
_cell.length_c   1.000
_cell.angle_alpha   90.00
_cell.angle_beta   90.00
_cell.angle_gamma   90.00
#
_symmetry.space_group_name_H-M   'P 1'
#
loop_
_entity.id
_entity.type
_entity.pdbx_description
1 polymer ?
#
loop_
_entity_poly.entity_id
_entity_poly.type
_entity_poly.pdbx_seq_one_letter_code
_entity_poly.pdbx_strand_id
1 'polypeptide(L)'
;MLRTHFLQQWFGLADPAMEEALHDVPLYGEFAGLDNWTMRLPDESTILRFRHLLEKHKLAAQILHRPAHGRNAPSSTCRTRHKGLKHFR
;
A
#
# COMPACT_ATOMS: atom_id res chain seq x y z
N MET A 1 13.34 4.34 7.57
CA MET A 1 11.97 4.91 7.53
C MET A 1 10.98 4.11 6.67
N LEU A 2 11.27 3.75 5.42
CA LEU A 2 10.33 2.94 4.62
C LEU A 2 10.05 1.56 5.24
N ARG A 3 11.09 0.91 5.79
CA ARG A 3 10.94 -0.37 6.52
C ARG A 3 10.06 -0.23 7.77
N THR A 4 10.23 0.85 8.52
CA THR A 4 9.37 1.22 9.67
C THR A 4 7.92 1.36 9.24
N HIS A 5 7.66 2.00 8.09
CA HIS A 5 6.31 2.13 7.55
C HIS A 5 5.69 0.78 7.14
N PHE A 6 6.49 -0.16 6.63
CA PHE A 6 6.01 -1.52 6.38
C PHE A 6 5.65 -2.27 7.67
N LEU A 7 6.44 -2.12 8.73
CA LEU A 7 6.11 -2.67 10.05
C LEU A 7 4.78 -2.09 10.57
N GLN A 8 4.57 -0.77 10.47
CA GLN A 8 3.30 -0.14 10.82
C GLN A 8 2.13 -0.76 10.04
N GLN A 9 2.29 -0.97 8.73
CA GLN A 9 1.25 -1.54 7.88
C GLN A 9 0.98 -3.03 8.17
N TRP A 10 2.02 -3.81 8.48
CA TRP A 10 1.87 -5.25 8.78
C TRP A 10 1.19 -5.48 10.12
N PHE A 11 1.53 -4.68 11.13
CA PHE A 11 0.95 -4.81 12.47
C PHE A 11 -0.28 -3.93 12.69
N GLY A 12 -0.62 -3.04 11.74
CA GLY A 12 -1.74 -2.10 11.87
C GLY A 12 -1.53 -1.07 12.98
N LEU A 13 -0.28 -0.70 13.27
CA LEU A 13 0.08 0.17 14.38
C LEU A 13 -0.13 1.64 14.03
N ALA A 14 -0.65 2.40 15.00
CA ALA A 14 -0.64 3.86 14.96
C ALA A 14 0.79 4.41 15.12
N ASP A 15 1.00 5.69 14.82
CA ASP A 15 2.32 6.34 14.94
C ASP A 15 2.92 6.23 16.36
N PRO A 16 2.21 6.56 17.45
CA PRO A 16 2.76 6.41 18.80
C PRO A 16 3.01 4.95 19.18
N ALA A 17 2.13 4.03 18.75
CA ALA A 17 2.31 2.60 19.01
C ALA A 17 3.53 2.01 18.27
N MET A 18 3.91 2.61 17.13
CA MET A 18 5.11 2.21 16.41
C MET A 18 6.39 2.71 17.06
N GLU A 19 6.37 3.94 17.60
CA GLU A 19 7.49 4.46 18.41
C GLU A 19 7.73 3.56 19.62
N GLU A 20 6.67 3.25 20.37
CA GLU A 20 6.74 2.34 21.53
C GLU A 20 7.27 0.97 21.13
N ALA A 21 6.78 0.40 20.03
CA ALA A 21 7.27 -0.88 19.51
C ALA A 21 8.78 -0.86 19.15
N LEU A 22 9.28 0.23 18.56
CA LEU A 22 10.71 0.39 18.27
C LEU A 22 11.56 0.50 19.53
N HIS A 23 10.99 1.04 20.61
CA HIS A 23 11.66 1.18 21.90
C HIS A 23 11.64 -0.13 22.70
N ASP A 24 10.52 -0.85 22.68
CA ASP A 24 10.32 -2.10 23.41
C ASP A 24 10.99 -3.30 22.74
N VAL A 25 11.08 -3.29 21.41
CA VAL A 25 11.60 -4.41 20.62
C VAL A 25 12.76 -3.92 19.75
N PRO A 26 14.03 -4.00 20.24
CA PRO A 26 15.22 -3.57 19.51
C PRO A 26 15.35 -4.22 18.12
N LEU A 27 14.82 -5.44 17.95
CA LEU A 27 14.79 -6.15 16.67
C LEU A 27 14.05 -5.37 15.57
N TYR A 28 13.05 -4.55 15.89
CA TYR A 28 12.39 -3.68 14.91
C TYR A 28 13.31 -2.55 14.46
N GLY A 29 14.17 -2.05 15.34
CA GLY A 29 15.24 -1.11 15.01
C GLY A 29 16.26 -1.75 14.05
N GLU A 30 16.72 -2.96 14.36
CA GLU A 30 17.61 -3.74 13.48
C GLU A 30 17.00 -4.01 12.11
N PHE A 31 15.74 -4.45 12.07
CA PHE A 31 15.03 -4.65 10.82
C PHE A 31 14.92 -3.35 10.01
N ALA A 32 14.61 -2.25 10.69
CA ALA A 32 14.51 -0.92 10.08
C ALA A 32 15.85 -0.36 9.59
N GLY A 33 16.98 -1.00 9.95
CA GLY A 33 18.33 -0.50 9.69
C GLY A 33 18.64 0.76 10.50
N LEU A 34 18.11 0.81 11.73
CA LEU A 34 18.33 1.87 12.72
C LEU A 34 19.26 1.38 13.85
N ASP A 35 19.88 0.21 13.68
CA ASP A 35 20.79 -0.47 14.61
C ASP A 35 22.17 0.18 14.75
N ASN A 36 22.42 1.25 14.00
CA ASN A 36 23.56 2.10 14.27
C ASN A 36 23.36 2.67 15.68
N TRP A 37 24.15 2.22 16.66
CA TRP A 37 24.15 2.71 18.06
C TRP A 37 24.25 4.24 18.23
N THR A 38 24.50 4.97 17.15
CA THR A 38 24.55 6.43 17.02
C THR A 38 23.30 7.07 16.42
N MET A 39 22.37 6.29 15.88
CA MET A 39 21.17 6.79 15.21
C MET A 39 20.00 6.82 16.19
N ARG A 40 19.49 8.03 16.45
CA ARG A 40 18.33 8.23 17.32
C ARG A 40 17.12 7.52 16.70
N LEU A 41 16.43 6.70 17.49
CA LEU A 41 15.15 6.11 17.10
C LEU A 41 14.17 7.22 16.70
N PRO A 42 13.37 7.02 15.64
CA PRO A 42 12.41 8.02 15.21
C PRO A 42 11.28 8.14 16.24
N ASP A 43 11.01 9.37 16.68
CA ASP A 43 9.85 9.69 17.49
C ASP A 43 8.54 9.67 16.67
N GLU A 44 7.39 9.67 17.34
CA GLU A 44 6.05 9.74 16.75
C GLU A 44 5.99 10.84 15.67
N SER A 45 6.55 12.01 15.97
CA SER A 45 6.54 13.16 15.07
C SER A 45 7.30 12.89 13.77
N THR A 46 8.39 12.14 13.83
CA THR A 46 9.23 11.77 12.69
C THR A 46 8.50 10.74 11.82
N ILE A 47 7.83 9.77 12.45
CA ILE A 47 6.98 8.79 11.78
C ILE A 47 5.80 9.48 11.08
N LEU A 48 5.11 10.38 11.78
CA LEU A 48 4.01 11.18 11.27
C LEU A 48 4.43 12.04 10.07
N ARG A 49 5.57 12.73 10.15
CA ARG A 49 6.12 13.55 9.04
C ARG A 49 6.45 12.69 7.84
N PHE A 50 6.96 11.48 8.04
CA PHE A 50 7.24 10.55 6.96
C PHE A 50 5.96 10.06 6.27
N ARG A 51 4.89 9.76 7.03
CA ARG A 51 3.58 9.43 6.45
C ARG A 51 3.03 10.57 5.59
N HIS A 52 3.04 11.80 6.11
CA HIS A 52 2.60 12.97 5.34
C HIS A 52 3.42 13.17 4.06
N LEU A 53 4.72 12.89 4.10
CA LEU A 53 5.57 12.91 2.91
C LEU A 53 5.13 11.85 1.90
N LEU A 54 4.87 10.62 2.33
CA LEU A 54 4.38 9.56 1.45
C LEU A 54 2.99 9.85 0.86
N GLU A 55 2.09 10.46 1.63
CA GLU A 55 0.77 10.92 1.18
C GLU A 55 0.89 12.04 0.15
N LYS A 56 1.75 13.04 0.41
CA LYS A 56 2.02 14.15 -0.52
C LYS A 56 2.50 13.65 -1.88
N HIS A 57 3.34 12.62 -1.89
CA HIS A 57 3.84 12.01 -3.12
C HIS A 57 2.92 10.91 -3.69
N LYS A 58 1.77 10.63 -3.04
CA LYS A 58 0.84 9.53 -3.38
C LYS A 58 1.56 8.18 -3.50
N LEU A 59 2.67 8.01 -2.79
CA LEU A 59 3.50 6.79 -2.86
C LEU A 59 2.98 5.70 -1.94
N ALA A 60 2.38 6.05 -0.80
CA ALA A 60 1.78 5.08 0.12
C ALA A 60 0.75 4.19 -0.60
N ALA A 61 -0.17 4.82 -1.33
CA ALA A 61 -1.18 4.11 -2.10
C ALA A 61 -0.58 3.33 -3.28
N GLN A 62 0.46 3.84 -3.95
CA GLN A 62 1.07 3.16 -5.10
C GLN A 62 1.92 1.94 -4.71
N ILE A 63 2.60 1.99 -3.56
CA ILE A 63 3.44 0.89 -3.06
C ILE A 63 2.56 -0.25 -2.52
N LEU A 64 1.41 0.08 -1.93
CA LEU A 64 0.44 -0.90 -1.41
C LEU A 64 -0.65 -1.28 -2.43
N HIS A 65 -0.71 -0.59 -3.56
CA HIS A 65 -1.56 -0.98 -4.67
C HIS A 65 -0.98 -2.24 -5.31
N ARG A 66 -1.59 -3.40 -4.99
CA ARG A 66 -1.48 -4.58 -5.84
C ARG A 66 -2.09 -4.20 -7.20
N PRO A 67 -1.30 -4.09 -8.29
CA PRO A 67 -1.88 -3.87 -9.60
C PRO A 67 -2.86 -5.01 -9.86
N ALA A 68 -4.11 -4.66 -10.14
CA ALA A 68 -5.09 -5.63 -10.60
C ALA A 68 -4.67 -6.09 -12.00
N HIS A 69 -3.75 -7.06 -12.07
CA HIS A 69 -3.49 -7.79 -13.30
C HIS A 69 -4.75 -8.61 -13.63
N GLY A 70 -5.47 -8.17 -14.65
CA GLY A 70 -6.38 -9.01 -15.43
C GLY A 70 -7.78 -9.23 -14.85
N ARG A 71 -8.67 -8.24 -14.99
CA ARG A 71 -10.10 -8.51 -15.23
C ARG A 71 -10.61 -7.63 -16.36
N ASN A 72 -10.03 -7.85 -17.54
CA ASN A 72 -10.53 -7.30 -18.80
C ASN A 72 -11.34 -8.42 -19.48
N ALA A 73 -12.57 -8.63 -19.03
CA ALA A 73 -13.56 -9.35 -19.83
C ALA A 73 -14.60 -8.31 -20.28
N PRO A 74 -14.47 -7.70 -21.47
CA PRO A 74 -15.62 -7.05 -22.08
C PRO A 74 -16.64 -8.15 -22.36
N SER A 75 -17.73 -8.16 -21.59
CA SER A 75 -18.93 -8.94 -21.89
C SER A 75 -19.36 -8.59 -23.30
N SER A 76 -19.17 -9.56 -24.19
CA SER A 76 -19.83 -9.75 -25.48
C SER A 76 -21.04 -8.85 -25.68
N THR A 77 -20.86 -7.83 -26.51
CA THR A 77 -21.97 -7.24 -27.25
C THR A 77 -22.53 -8.32 -28.17
N CYS A 78 -23.51 -9.09 -27.66
CA CYS A 78 -24.42 -9.87 -28.48
C CYS A 78 -25.27 -8.88 -29.31
N ARG A 79 -24.68 -8.35 -30.38
CA ARG A 79 -25.38 -7.63 -31.45
C ARG A 79 -25.26 -8.45 -32.71
N THR A 80 -25.96 -9.58 -32.75
CA THR A 80 -26.30 -10.22 -34.02
C THR A 80 -27.57 -9.56 -34.53
N ARG A 81 -27.38 -8.67 -35.51
CA ARG A 81 -28.41 -8.11 -36.37
C ARG A 81 -29.21 -9.27 -37.00
N HIS A 82 -30.44 -9.50 -36.59
CA HIS A 82 -31.43 -10.12 -37.46
C HIS A 82 -32.04 -9.04 -38.35
N LYS A 83 -31.42 -8.79 -39.51
CA LYS A 83 -32.10 -8.24 -40.68
C LYS A 83 -32.08 -9.30 -41.78
N GLY A 84 -33.26 -9.72 -42.23
CA GLY A 84 -33.46 -10.45 -43.47
C GLY A 84 -33.78 -11.94 -43.29
N LEU A 85 -35.07 -12.27 -43.29
CA LEU A 85 -35.72 -13.13 -44.29
C LEU A 85 -37.16 -13.40 -43.80
N LYS A 86 -38.13 -12.60 -44.27
CA LYS A 86 -39.53 -13.03 -44.37
C LYS A 86 -39.91 -12.97 -45.84
N HIS A 87 -39.56 -14.03 -46.55
CA HIS A 87 -40.21 -14.41 -47.78
C HIS A 87 -40.19 -15.93 -47.77
N PHE A 88 -41.34 -16.55 -47.48
CA PHE A 88 -41.80 -17.79 -48.10
C PHE A 88 -43.16 -18.19 -47.52
N ARG A 89 -44.16 -18.16 -48.41
CA ARG A 89 -45.45 -18.86 -48.40
C ARG A 89 -46.54 -18.46 -47.41
#